data_AF-X6L849-F1
#
_entry.id   AF-X6L849-F1
#
_cell.length_a   1.000
_cell.length_b   1.000
_cell.length_c   1.000
_cell.angle_alpha   90.00
_cell.angle_beta   90.00
_cell.angle_gamma   90.00
#
_symmetry.space_group_name_H-M   'P 1'
#
loop_
_entity.id
_entity.type
_entity.pdbx_description
1 polymer ?
#
loop_
_entity_poly.entity_id
_entity_poly.type
_entity_poly.pdbx_seq_one_letter_code
_entity_poly.pdbx_strand_id
1 'polypeptide(L)'
;IEDVIKSVKPESKEDPQNEEKTLEDKLNDVKPLAAGAVLLSYKSAWGPDHIDHRYYDFAAWSIKPQDSVITNITYRHRQLLDFYGGLKKRVPKAGTLPFPQKKLLGKKDYEFYYNRFSTMQKYFDEISKQPEVTFDEGWLKFFKLQCS
;
A
#
# COMPACT_ATOMS: atom_id res chain seq x y z
N ILE A 1 53.65 -23.13 33.67
CA ILE A 1 53.37 -21.76 34.14
C ILE A 1 53.84 -20.84 33.02
N GLU A 2 53.05 -20.79 31.94
CA GLU A 2 51.97 -19.80 31.73
C GLU A 2 52.60 -18.44 31.37
N ASP A 3 52.62 -18.12 30.08
CA ASP A 3 51.64 -17.26 29.39
C ASP A 3 51.88 -15.77 29.66
N VAL A 4 52.06 -14.99 28.58
CA VAL A 4 51.29 -13.77 28.25
C VAL A 4 51.92 -13.19 26.98
N ILE A 5 51.40 -13.64 25.84
CA ILE A 5 51.48 -12.90 24.58
C ILE A 5 50.56 -11.69 24.72
N LYS A 6 51.13 -10.48 24.83
CA LYS A 6 50.36 -9.24 24.73
C LYS A 6 49.86 -9.07 23.29
N SER A 7 48.66 -9.56 23.05
CA SER A 7 47.87 -9.34 21.85
C SER A 7 47.46 -7.86 21.79
N VAL A 8 47.97 -7.15 20.80
CA VAL A 8 47.54 -5.79 20.45
C VAL A 8 46.23 -5.93 19.68
N LYS A 9 45.12 -5.52 20.32
CA LYS A 9 43.82 -5.36 19.67
C LYS A 9 43.94 -4.40 18.47
N PRO A 10 43.43 -4.75 17.28
CA PRO A 10 43.00 -3.75 16.32
C PRO A 10 41.62 -3.23 16.76
N GLU A 11 41.50 -1.92 16.97
CA GLU A 11 40.22 -1.23 17.06
C GLU A 11 39.50 -1.35 15.71
N SER A 12 38.53 -2.27 15.64
CA SER A 12 37.49 -2.23 14.62
C SER A 12 36.56 -1.05 14.95
N LYS A 13 36.61 -0.01 14.12
CA LYS A 13 35.53 0.99 14.07
C LYS A 13 34.33 0.30 13.41
N GLU A 14 33.43 -0.23 14.22
CA GLU A 14 32.10 -0.62 13.76
C GLU A 14 31.29 0.66 13.50
N ASP A 15 30.87 0.81 12.24
CA ASP A 15 29.87 1.80 11.81
C ASP A 15 28.51 1.41 12.43
N PRO A 16 27.81 2.29 13.14
CA PRO A 16 26.61 1.92 13.91
C PRO A 16 25.32 1.83 13.07
N GLN A 17 25.38 1.40 11.81
CA GLN A 17 24.20 1.36 10.92
C GLN A 17 24.03 0.09 10.08
N ASN A 18 24.62 -1.03 10.48
CA ASN A 18 24.31 -2.32 9.85
C ASN A 18 23.55 -3.20 10.85
N GLU A 19 22.28 -2.85 11.11
CA GLU A 19 21.36 -3.80 11.74
C GLU A 19 21.22 -5.00 10.81
N GLU A 20 21.75 -6.14 11.27
CA GLU A 20 21.73 -7.40 10.55
C GLU A 20 20.26 -7.86 10.43
N LYS A 21 19.61 -7.55 9.29
CA LYS A 21 18.27 -8.03 8.95
C LYS A 21 18.20 -9.54 9.20
N THR A 22 17.21 -9.96 9.98
CA THR A 22 16.97 -11.37 10.29
C THR A 22 16.67 -12.15 9.00
N LEU A 23 16.82 -13.48 9.03
CA LEU A 23 16.44 -14.35 7.90
C LEU A 23 14.96 -14.18 7.54
N GLU A 24 14.11 -13.90 8.53
CA GLU A 24 12.70 -13.56 8.38
C GLU A 24 12.51 -12.23 7.64
N ASP A 25 13.26 -11.18 8.00
CA ASP A 25 13.23 -9.88 7.29
C ASP A 25 13.69 -10.01 5.83
N LYS A 26 14.69 -10.87 5.56
CA LYS A 26 15.17 -11.14 4.20
C LYS A 26 14.17 -11.94 3.37
N LEU A 27 13.41 -12.84 4.00
CA LEU A 27 12.35 -13.61 3.34
C LEU A 27 11.11 -12.75 3.07
N ASN A 28 10.86 -11.77 3.94
CA ASN A 28 9.78 -10.78 3.82
C ASN A 28 9.99 -9.78 2.67
N ASP A 29 11.25 -9.53 2.27
CA ASP A 29 11.67 -8.65 1.18
C ASP A 29 11.51 -9.26 -0.23
N VAL A 30 11.01 -10.50 -0.34
CA VAL A 30 10.78 -11.14 -1.64
C VAL A 30 9.64 -10.46 -2.38
N LYS A 31 9.92 -9.98 -3.60
CA LYS A 31 8.90 -9.38 -4.48
C LYS A 31 7.77 -10.37 -4.75
N PRO A 32 6.51 -9.93 -4.68
CA PRO A 32 5.39 -10.81 -4.98
C PRO A 32 5.38 -11.24 -6.45
N LEU A 33 4.96 -12.48 -6.70
CA LEU A 33 4.70 -13.03 -8.03
C LEU A 33 3.44 -12.44 -8.66
N ALA A 34 2.47 -12.08 -7.83
CA ALA A 34 1.25 -11.38 -8.22
C ALA A 34 0.72 -10.59 -7.02
N ALA A 35 0.08 -9.46 -7.29
CA ALA A 35 -0.60 -8.68 -6.28
C ALA A 35 -1.81 -7.97 -6.89
N GLY A 36 -2.76 -7.58 -6.05
CA GLY A 36 -3.96 -6.87 -6.49
C GLY A 36 -4.78 -6.32 -5.34
N ALA A 37 -5.76 -5.48 -5.67
CA ALA A 37 -6.71 -4.95 -4.71
C ALA A 37 -8.10 -4.87 -5.35
N VAL A 38 -9.11 -5.32 -4.61
CA VAL A 38 -10.51 -5.30 -5.02
C VAL A 38 -11.29 -4.43 -4.05
N LEU A 39 -12.06 -3.49 -4.59
CA LEU A 39 -12.98 -2.68 -3.79
C LEU A 39 -14.25 -3.50 -3.52
N LEU A 40 -14.54 -3.74 -2.24
CA LEU A 40 -15.65 -4.59 -1.81
C LEU A 40 -16.93 -3.80 -1.58
N SER A 41 -16.82 -2.70 -0.83
CA SER A 41 -17.99 -1.95 -0.38
C SER A 41 -17.62 -0.52 0.02
N TYR A 42 -18.64 0.28 0.33
CA TYR A 42 -18.44 1.54 1.02
C TYR A 42 -19.47 1.71 2.13
N LYS A 43 -19.08 2.43 3.18
CA LYS A 43 -19.96 2.81 4.30
C LYS A 43 -19.82 4.29 4.61
N SER A 44 -20.92 4.88 5.04
CA SER A 44 -20.96 6.21 5.64
C SER A 44 -20.73 6.09 7.14
N ALA A 45 -19.85 6.93 7.67
CA ALA A 45 -19.78 7.14 9.11
C ALA A 45 -19.48 8.62 9.39
N TRP A 46 -20.06 9.13 10.48
CA TRP A 46 -19.75 10.44 10.98
C TRP A 46 -18.29 10.47 11.44
N GLY A 47 -17.52 11.39 10.88
CA GLY A 47 -16.16 11.64 11.37
C GLY A 47 -16.18 12.38 12.69
N PRO A 48 -15.02 12.49 13.36
CA PRO A 48 -14.87 13.29 14.57
C PRO A 48 -15.14 14.79 14.35
N ASP A 49 -15.19 15.23 13.09
CA ASP A 49 -15.51 16.59 12.64
C ASP A 49 -17.01 16.80 12.33
N HIS A 50 -17.86 15.81 12.62
CA HIS A 50 -19.28 15.81 12.27
C HIS A 50 -19.55 16.03 10.77
N ILE A 51 -18.63 15.57 9.92
CA ILE A 51 -18.81 15.52 8.46
C ILE A 51 -19.14 14.07 8.06
N ASP A 52 -20.01 13.87 7.07
CA ASP A 52 -20.25 12.54 6.48
C ASP A 52 -18.97 12.08 5.74
N HIS A 53 -18.23 11.16 6.35
CA HIS A 53 -17.08 10.51 5.73
C HIS A 53 -17.51 9.22 5.07
N ARG A 54 -16.94 8.96 3.89
CA ARG A 54 -17.10 7.68 3.20
C ARG A 54 -15.81 6.87 3.32
N TYR A 55 -16.01 5.66 3.79
CA TYR A 55 -15.00 4.64 4.00
C TYR A 55 -15.20 3.55 2.97
N TYR A 56 -14.12 3.11 2.35
CA TYR A 56 -14.10 2.12 1.28
C TYR A 56 -13.32 0.92 1.75
N ASP A 57 -13.98 -0.24 1.76
CA ASP A 57 -13.40 -1.49 2.24
C ASP A 57 -12.80 -2.25 1.05
N PHE A 58 -11.54 -2.64 1.18
CA PHE A 58 -10.77 -3.36 0.17
C PHE A 58 -10.35 -4.72 0.71
N ALA A 59 -10.35 -5.71 -0.18
CA ALA A 59 -9.49 -6.89 -0.04
C ALA A 59 -8.27 -6.70 -0.93
N ALA A 60 -7.09 -6.64 -0.34
CA ALA A 60 -5.82 -6.62 -1.06
C ALA A 60 -5.08 -7.93 -0.82
N TRP A 61 -4.33 -8.37 -1.82
CA TRP A 61 -3.66 -9.65 -1.78
C TRP A 61 -2.32 -9.61 -2.51
N SER A 62 -1.40 -10.47 -2.09
CA SER A 62 -0.15 -10.73 -2.77
C SER A 62 0.23 -12.20 -2.63
N ILE A 63 0.69 -12.80 -3.73
CA ILE A 63 1.22 -14.16 -3.78
C ILE A 63 2.73 -14.05 -3.84
N LYS A 64 3.43 -14.67 -2.91
CA LYS A 64 4.89 -14.80 -2.87
C LYS A 64 5.28 -16.27 -3.08
N PRO A 65 6.54 -16.57 -3.42
CA PRO A 65 6.98 -17.97 -3.55
C PRO A 65 6.84 -18.78 -2.26
N GLN A 66 6.95 -18.13 -1.10
CA GLN A 66 6.92 -18.78 0.22
C GLN A 66 5.52 -18.80 0.85
N ASP A 67 4.71 -17.77 0.59
CA ASP A 67 3.40 -17.60 1.22
C ASP A 67 2.44 -16.74 0.37
N SER A 68 1.23 -16.53 0.87
CA SER A 68 0.27 -15.60 0.28
C SER A 68 -0.37 -14.78 1.39
N VAL A 69 -0.51 -13.48 1.13
CA VAL A 69 -1.07 -12.51 2.08
C VAL A 69 -2.41 -12.03 1.53
N ILE A 70 -3.43 -12.02 2.38
CA ILE A 70 -4.70 -11.34 2.13
C ILE A 70 -4.94 -10.39 3.30
N THR A 71 -5.23 -9.14 3.00
CA THR A 71 -5.47 -8.10 3.99
C THR A 71 -6.74 -7.34 3.65
N ASN A 72 -7.55 -7.10 4.68
CA ASN A 72 -8.75 -6.29 4.57
C ASN A 72 -8.45 -4.91 5.13
N ILE A 73 -8.60 -3.87 4.30
CA ILE A 73 -8.22 -2.51 4.68
C ILE A 73 -9.32 -1.54 4.30
N THR A 74 -9.58 -0.59 5.20
CA THR A 74 -10.53 0.49 4.98
C THR A 74 -9.80 1.81 4.73
N TYR A 75 -10.15 2.53 3.67
CA TYR A 75 -9.62 3.86 3.39
C TYR A 75 -10.72 4.91 3.26
N ARG A 76 -10.42 6.15 3.63
CA ARG A 76 -11.22 7.32 3.27
C ARG A 76 -10.96 7.73 1.83
N HIS A 77 -11.96 8.34 1.19
CA HIS A 77 -11.81 8.87 -0.18
C HIS A 77 -10.59 9.79 -0.36
N ARG A 78 -10.26 10.61 0.65
CA ARG A 78 -9.07 11.48 0.60
C ARG A 78 -7.78 10.68 0.51
N GLN A 79 -7.62 9.61 1.29
CA GLN A 79 -6.43 8.76 1.24
C GLN A 79 -6.29 8.11 -0.14
N LEU A 80 -7.40 7.67 -0.73
CA LEU A 80 -7.40 7.09 -2.07
C LEU A 80 -7.04 8.12 -3.16
N LEU A 81 -7.50 9.37 -3.02
CA LEU A 81 -7.11 10.45 -3.94
C LEU A 81 -5.62 10.79 -3.85
N ASP A 82 -5.08 10.86 -2.63
CA ASP A 82 -3.68 11.17 -2.42
C ASP A 82 -2.80 10.02 -2.95
N PHE A 83 -3.24 8.77 -2.73
CA PHE A 83 -2.64 7.58 -3.34
C PHE A 83 -2.65 7.63 -4.87
N TYR A 84 -3.82 7.85 -5.50
CA TYR A 84 -3.95 7.99 -6.95
C TYR A 84 -3.02 9.08 -7.51
N GLY A 85 -2.95 10.23 -6.83
CA GLY A 85 -2.10 11.35 -7.19
C GLY A 85 -0.60 11.01 -7.15
N GLY A 86 -0.17 10.17 -6.20
CA GLY A 86 1.20 9.65 -6.14
C GLY A 86 1.46 8.56 -7.18
N LEU A 87 0.53 7.61 -7.32
CA LEU A 87 0.67 6.47 -8.22
C LEU A 87 0.80 6.92 -9.67
N LYS A 88 -0.06 7.84 -10.15
CA LYS A 88 0.01 8.31 -11.55
C LYS A 88 1.30 9.06 -11.92
N LYS A 89 2.04 9.56 -10.93
CA LYS A 89 3.36 10.18 -11.13
C LYS A 89 4.46 9.15 -11.30
N ARG A 90 4.36 8.01 -10.59
CA ARG A 90 5.33 6.90 -10.65
C ARG A 90 5.04 5.96 -11.82
N VAL A 91 3.76 5.70 -12.08
CA VAL A 91 3.26 4.79 -13.11
C VAL A 91 2.26 5.55 -14.00
N PRO A 92 2.71 6.19 -15.10
CA PRO A 92 1.85 7.03 -15.94
C PRO A 92 0.59 6.32 -16.47
N LYS A 93 0.65 5.01 -16.70
CA LYS A 93 -0.49 4.17 -17.10
C LYS A 93 -1.63 4.19 -16.09
N ALA A 94 -1.34 4.40 -14.80
CA ALA A 94 -2.37 4.58 -13.78
C ALA A 94 -3.16 5.89 -13.96
N GLY A 95 -2.56 6.90 -14.61
CA GLY A 95 -3.21 8.17 -14.90
C GLY A 95 -4.19 8.12 -16.08
N THR A 96 -4.17 7.08 -16.91
CA THR A 96 -5.05 7.01 -18.10
C THR A 96 -6.47 6.57 -17.76
N LEU A 97 -6.67 5.92 -16.60
CA LEU A 97 -7.98 5.50 -16.13
C LEU A 97 -8.63 6.60 -15.28
N PRO A 98 -9.95 6.81 -15.39
CA PRO A 98 -10.66 7.81 -14.62
C PRO A 98 -10.69 7.44 -13.13
N PHE A 99 -10.44 8.44 -12.27
CA PHE A 99 -10.59 8.32 -10.83
C PHE A 99 -11.51 9.42 -10.28
N PRO A 100 -12.52 9.10 -9.46
CA PRO A 100 -13.51 10.08 -9.03
C PRO A 100 -12.87 11.16 -8.16
N GLN A 101 -13.13 12.42 -8.50
CA GLN A 101 -12.57 13.58 -7.80
C GLN A 101 -13.40 13.97 -6.57
N LYS A 102 -12.84 14.89 -5.76
CA LYS A 102 -13.63 15.57 -4.72
C LYS A 102 -14.71 16.43 -5.37
N LYS A 103 -15.95 16.27 -4.91
CA LYS A 103 -17.01 17.23 -5.18
C LYS A 103 -16.91 18.37 -4.17
N LEU A 104 -16.50 19.53 -4.65
CA LEU A 104 -16.34 20.75 -3.85
C LEU A 104 -17.65 21.52 -3.72
N LEU A 105 -18.51 21.46 -4.75
CA LEU A 105 -19.77 22.19 -4.82
C LEU A 105 -20.92 21.23 -5.17
N GLY A 106 -22.12 21.56 -4.70
CA GLY A 106 -23.35 20.81 -5.00
C GLY A 106 -23.66 19.66 -4.02
N LYS A 107 -24.88 19.13 -4.13
CA LYS A 107 -25.40 18.09 -3.24
C LYS A 107 -24.65 16.77 -3.45
N LYS A 108 -24.36 16.08 -2.34
CA LYS A 108 -23.81 14.71 -2.33
C LYS A 108 -24.95 13.74 -2.00
N ASP A 109 -25.71 13.39 -3.02
CA ASP A 109 -26.83 12.45 -2.93
C ASP A 109 -26.38 11.00 -3.17
N TYR A 110 -27.35 10.08 -3.10
CA TYR A 110 -27.12 8.67 -3.33
C TYR A 110 -26.49 8.39 -4.70
N GLU A 111 -27.00 9.00 -5.77
CA GLU A 111 -26.50 8.80 -7.13
C GLU A 111 -25.04 9.25 -7.26
N PHE A 112 -24.67 10.38 -6.66
CA PHE A 112 -23.29 10.82 -6.60
C PHE A 112 -22.37 9.78 -5.94
N TYR A 113 -22.78 9.20 -4.81
CA TYR A 113 -21.98 8.20 -4.11
C TYR A 113 -21.94 6.86 -4.84
N TYR A 114 -23.03 6.44 -5.46
CA TYR A 114 -23.09 5.26 -6.31
C TYR A 114 -22.13 5.40 -7.49
N ASN A 115 -22.22 6.48 -8.26
CA ASN A 115 -21.33 6.74 -9.41
C ASN A 115 -19.86 6.81 -8.98
N ARG A 116 -19.57 7.46 -7.85
CA ARG A 116 -18.23 7.47 -7.26
C ARG A 116 -17.73 6.06 -6.95
N PHE A 117 -18.54 5.23 -6.28
CA PHE A 117 -18.18 3.85 -5.95
C PHE A 117 -17.91 3.04 -7.21
N SER A 118 -18.82 3.04 -8.18
CA SER A 118 -18.68 2.29 -9.43
C SER A 118 -17.47 2.73 -10.25
N THR A 119 -17.14 4.02 -10.25
CA THR A 119 -15.92 4.53 -10.92
C THR A 119 -14.65 4.03 -10.23
N MET A 120 -14.60 4.05 -8.89
CA MET A 120 -13.46 3.49 -8.15
C MET A 120 -13.33 1.98 -8.35
N GLN A 121 -14.44 1.24 -8.32
CA GLN A 121 -14.43 -0.20 -8.51
C GLN A 121 -13.81 -0.56 -9.86
N LYS A 122 -14.32 0.04 -10.95
CA LYS A 122 -13.75 -0.13 -12.29
C LYS A 122 -12.27 0.24 -12.37
N TYR A 123 -11.87 1.33 -11.72
CA TYR A 123 -10.47 1.74 -11.68
C TYR A 123 -9.59 0.66 -11.04
N PHE A 124 -9.97 0.13 -9.87
CA PHE A 124 -9.18 -0.87 -9.17
C PHE A 124 -9.18 -2.24 -9.86
N ASP A 125 -10.30 -2.63 -10.46
CA ASP A 125 -10.41 -3.87 -11.24
C ASP A 125 -9.48 -3.85 -12.47
N GLU A 126 -9.40 -2.71 -13.18
CA GLU A 126 -8.55 -2.59 -14.37
C GLU A 126 -7.08 -2.37 -14.02
N ILE A 127 -6.79 -1.53 -13.02
CA ILE A 127 -5.40 -1.20 -12.70
C ILE A 127 -4.68 -2.36 -12.00
N SER A 128 -5.40 -3.20 -11.25
CA SER A 128 -4.83 -4.39 -10.61
C SER A 128 -4.39 -5.47 -11.60
N LYS A 129 -4.79 -5.36 -12.87
CA LYS A 129 -4.32 -6.25 -13.95
C LYS A 129 -2.95 -5.85 -14.52
N GLN A 130 -2.42 -4.69 -14.11
CA GLN A 130 -1.17 -4.13 -14.64
C GLN A 130 -0.01 -4.45 -13.68
N PRO A 131 0.93 -5.35 -14.05
CA PRO A 131 2.04 -5.73 -13.16
C PRO A 131 2.92 -4.54 -12.75
N GLU A 132 3.13 -3.58 -13.66
CA GLU A 132 3.86 -2.33 -13.38
C GLU A 132 3.25 -1.51 -12.25
N VAL A 133 1.93 -1.66 -12.03
CA VAL A 133 1.22 -0.97 -10.96
C VAL A 133 1.24 -1.80 -9.69
N THR A 134 0.94 -3.09 -9.77
CA THR A 134 0.81 -3.93 -8.58
C THR A 134 2.15 -4.29 -7.94
N PHE A 135 3.25 -4.15 -8.68
CA PHE A 135 4.62 -4.25 -8.16
C PHE A 135 5.26 -2.90 -7.82
N ASP A 136 4.56 -1.77 -8.00
CA ASP A 136 5.03 -0.46 -7.50
C ASP A 136 5.16 -0.51 -5.97
N GLU A 137 6.29 -0.05 -5.44
CA GLU A 137 6.52 -0.03 -3.98
C GLU A 137 5.44 0.77 -3.26
N GLY A 138 4.98 1.87 -3.86
CA GLY A 138 3.91 2.67 -3.28
C GLY A 138 2.56 1.96 -3.28
N TRP A 139 2.28 1.09 -4.26
CA TRP A 139 1.11 0.20 -4.24
C TRP A 139 1.20 -0.81 -3.10
N LEU A 140 2.30 -1.56 -3.06
CA LEU A 140 2.51 -2.62 -2.06
C LEU A 140 2.49 -2.05 -0.64
N LYS A 141 3.15 -0.92 -0.41
CA LYS A 141 3.15 -0.23 0.88
C LYS A 141 1.76 0.31 1.25
N PHE A 142 1.06 0.94 0.30
CA PHE A 142 -0.26 1.50 0.56
C PHE A 142 -1.22 0.41 1.04
N PHE A 143 -1.25 -0.73 0.33
CA PHE A 143 -2.09 -1.89 0.64
C PHE A 143 -1.51 -2.85 1.68
N LYS A 144 -0.40 -2.49 2.36
CA LYS A 144 0.24 -3.33 3.39
C LYS A 144 0.53 -4.77 2.92
N LEU A 145 1.01 -4.88 1.68
CA LEU A 145 1.40 -6.14 1.03
C LEU A 145 2.93 -6.38 1.08
N GLN A 146 3.69 -5.39 1.54
CA GLN A 146 5.07 -5.61 1.99
C GLN A 146 5.00 -6.20 3.39
N CYS A 147 5.71 -7.31 3.62
CA CYS A 147 5.92 -7.77 4.98
C CYS A 147 6.97 -6.84 5.59
N SER A 148 6.67 -6.28 6.76
CA SER A 148 7.63 -5.55 7.59
C SER A 148 8.73 -6.47 8.10
#